data_AF-A0A9W7Y7G0-F1
#
_entry.id   AF-A0A9W7Y7G0-F1
#
_cell.length_a   1.000
_cell.length_b   1.000
_cell.length_c   1.000
_cell.angle_alpha   90.00
_cell.angle_beta   90.00
_cell.angle_gamma   90.00
#
_symmetry.space_group_name_H-M   'P 1'
#
loop_
_entity.id
_entity.type
_entity.pdbx_description
1 polymer ?
#
loop_
_entity_poly.entity_id
_entity_poly.type
_entity_poly.pdbx_seq_one_letter_code
_entity_poly.pdbx_strand_id
1 'polypeptide(L)'
;MPASGMTVSPAGGLVTRQSTQYLSKVKGGMLVKDGKATSCGVGFLDNMAAMISATCLDMKNGAVDKSVKYEILIDDAYNGVSERYPVTDFKLHPSFNAETLANNVAVIQFNKGSDVTWYNYSWQPTGKADSPELIYAQRVLTDVKTSTWGTVQISQGNRMSDAACTDLSPLYKANPADLICNDAVYTAPVSGLTQCKVPSQTVYAYIGGIAFQAGFFSYAMVKGGNDLCDYKQVRTYFTLMASYLAFAQAAVNRTVYYYEPTNTTSPQTNPFFEMDSVAGVAGSVAKMVSGDMYGSANDGNGNSNGSSGGDGVSQTDDGKSSGKNTSSNNSSSNSGDSSSGLATKTIIIIAVCSSLGSLLFGLSIFLVVWCLRRKVFRARDPYLETNAQNFLANDIGGASPPAASRSEDDAFIRLATSKPPPYRASEIPEAAPRPNQAAEIHPAGFHVPPPSKDMYPDEKA
;
A
#
# COMPACT_ATOMS: atom_id res chain seq x y z
N MET A 1 -32.28 16.32 29.89
CA MET A 1 -32.57 16.13 28.44
C MET A 1 -33.24 17.40 27.91
N PRO A 2 -33.12 17.75 26.62
CA PRO A 2 -32.29 17.13 25.56
C PRO A 2 -30.83 17.65 25.61
N ALA A 3 -29.79 17.02 25.05
CA ALA A 3 -29.67 16.07 23.93
C ALA A 3 -29.77 16.70 22.53
N SER A 4 -28.93 17.69 22.24
CA SER A 4 -28.66 18.14 20.86
C SER A 4 -27.77 17.10 20.15
N GLY A 5 -28.37 16.31 19.26
CA GLY A 5 -27.64 15.37 18.42
C GLY A 5 -26.80 16.09 17.37
N MET A 6 -25.50 15.79 17.30
CA MET A 6 -24.63 16.25 16.23
C MET A 6 -24.64 15.20 15.11
N THR A 7 -25.44 15.43 14.07
CA THR A 7 -25.56 14.52 12.94
C THR A 7 -24.33 14.64 12.03
N VAL A 8 -23.38 13.71 12.17
CA VAL A 8 -22.23 13.62 11.26
C VAL A 8 -22.70 13.02 9.93
N SER A 9 -22.64 13.80 8.85
CA SER A 9 -22.98 13.36 7.50
C SER A 9 -21.70 12.99 6.74
N PRO A 10 -21.53 11.75 6.27
CA PRO A 10 -20.35 11.34 5.51
C PRO A 10 -20.48 11.78 4.04
N ALA A 11 -20.37 13.08 3.79
CA ALA A 11 -20.21 13.61 2.44
C ALA A 11 -18.75 13.42 2.01
N GLY A 12 -18.47 12.34 1.28
CA GLY A 12 -17.19 12.12 0.61
C GLY A 12 -16.95 13.21 -0.43
N GLY A 13 -16.28 14.30 -0.02
CA GLY A 13 -15.94 15.41 -0.89
C GLY A 13 -14.92 15.00 -1.94
N LEU A 14 -15.19 15.32 -3.21
CA LEU A 14 -14.17 15.27 -4.26
C LEU A 14 -13.08 16.29 -3.93
N VAL A 15 -11.93 15.81 -3.51
CA VAL A 15 -10.81 16.67 -3.10
C VAL A 15 -10.29 17.48 -4.28
N THR A 16 -10.02 18.76 -4.02
CA THR A 16 -9.46 19.70 -4.99
C THR A 16 -8.12 19.22 -5.56
N ARG A 17 -7.92 19.42 -6.87
CA ARG A 17 -6.79 18.95 -7.70
C ARG A 17 -5.37 19.08 -7.11
N GLN A 18 -5.14 19.97 -6.14
CA GLN A 18 -3.84 20.17 -5.48
C GLN A 18 -3.31 18.90 -4.77
N SER A 19 -4.17 18.12 -4.11
CA SER A 19 -3.73 16.91 -3.37
C SER A 19 -3.05 15.87 -4.26
N THR A 20 -3.51 15.70 -5.51
CA THR A 20 -2.87 14.82 -6.50
C THR A 20 -1.45 15.27 -6.88
N GLN A 21 -1.16 16.57 -6.82
CA GLN A 21 0.19 17.10 -7.09
C GLN A 21 1.17 16.79 -5.97
N TYR A 22 0.71 16.52 -4.73
CA TYR A 22 1.59 16.19 -3.61
C TYR A 22 1.97 14.70 -3.62
N LEU A 23 1.04 13.81 -3.96
CA LEU A 23 1.36 12.39 -4.22
C LEU A 23 2.26 12.18 -5.44
N SER A 24 2.43 13.18 -6.31
CA SER A 24 3.39 13.08 -7.43
C SER A 24 4.86 13.12 -7.02
N LYS A 25 5.15 13.48 -5.76
CA LYS A 25 6.51 13.47 -5.20
C LYS A 25 6.85 12.18 -4.44
N VAL A 26 5.90 11.26 -4.30
CA VAL A 26 6.07 10.01 -3.53
C VAL A 26 5.74 8.83 -4.42
N LYS A 27 6.71 7.94 -4.62
CA LYS A 27 6.48 6.71 -5.38
C LYS A 27 5.40 5.90 -4.66
N GLY A 28 4.35 5.53 -5.38
CA GLY A 28 3.38 4.55 -4.91
C GLY A 28 3.30 3.42 -5.93
N GLY A 29 2.54 2.37 -5.63
CA GLY A 29 2.51 1.21 -6.51
C GLY A 29 1.65 0.10 -5.96
N MET A 30 1.68 -1.05 -6.61
CA MET A 30 0.89 -2.22 -6.23
C MET A 30 1.63 -3.52 -6.52
N LEU A 31 1.25 -4.54 -5.77
CA LEU A 31 1.62 -5.93 -6.04
C LEU A 31 0.81 -6.43 -7.25
N VAL A 32 1.50 -7.08 -8.18
CA VAL A 32 0.92 -7.88 -9.26
C VAL A 32 1.23 -9.34 -8.98
N LYS A 33 0.22 -10.19 -9.17
CA LYS A 33 0.26 -11.63 -8.88
C LYS A 33 -0.17 -12.39 -10.14
N ASP A 34 0.71 -13.24 -10.65
CA ASP A 34 0.50 -14.02 -11.88
C ASP A 34 -0.01 -13.19 -13.07
N GLY A 35 0.52 -11.97 -13.21
CA GLY A 35 0.12 -11.02 -14.26
C GLY A 35 -1.25 -10.35 -14.07
N LYS A 36 -1.87 -10.47 -12.89
CA LYS A 36 -3.10 -9.78 -12.49
C LYS A 36 -2.79 -8.66 -11.47
N ALA A 37 -3.51 -7.54 -11.56
CA ALA A 37 -3.48 -6.50 -10.54
C ALA A 37 -4.18 -6.98 -9.27
N THR A 38 -3.60 -6.68 -8.11
CA THR A 38 -4.19 -6.97 -6.79
C THR A 38 -4.66 -5.68 -6.11
N SER A 39 -5.48 -5.77 -5.06
CA SER A 39 -5.76 -4.62 -4.19
C SER A 39 -4.62 -4.32 -3.20
N CYS A 40 -3.48 -5.02 -3.28
CA CYS A 40 -2.38 -4.89 -2.33
C CYS A 40 -1.44 -3.76 -2.74
N GLY A 41 -1.58 -2.63 -2.04
CA GLY A 41 -0.67 -1.49 -2.15
C GLY A 41 0.66 -1.74 -1.47
N VAL A 42 1.67 -0.96 -1.85
CA VAL A 42 3.04 -1.14 -1.35
C VAL A 42 3.57 0.11 -0.67
N GLY A 43 4.10 -0.07 0.54
CA GLY A 43 4.88 0.92 1.26
C GLY A 43 6.35 0.83 0.83
N PHE A 44 6.70 1.42 -0.32
CA PHE A 44 8.09 1.51 -0.78
C PHE A 44 9.03 2.10 0.28
N LEU A 45 10.09 1.36 0.57
CA LEU A 45 11.24 1.87 1.30
C LEU A 45 12.13 2.64 0.31
N ASP A 46 12.40 2.02 -0.84
CA ASP A 46 13.32 2.49 -1.87
C ASP A 46 13.11 1.76 -3.21
N ASN A 47 13.97 2.04 -4.19
CA ASN A 47 13.98 1.45 -5.52
C ASN A 47 14.31 -0.05 -5.60
N MET A 48 14.43 -0.74 -4.47
CA MET A 48 14.74 -2.17 -4.37
C MET A 48 13.93 -2.90 -3.27
N ALA A 49 13.16 -2.21 -2.44
CA ALA A 49 12.31 -2.88 -1.43
C ALA A 49 11.05 -2.10 -1.06
N ALA A 50 10.04 -2.87 -0.64
CA ALA A 50 8.80 -2.34 -0.11
C ALA A 50 8.27 -3.20 1.05
N MET A 51 7.42 -2.60 1.87
CA MET A 51 6.58 -3.29 2.84
C MET A 51 5.18 -3.51 2.25
N ILE A 52 4.60 -4.66 2.54
CA ILE A 52 3.23 -5.04 2.18
C ILE A 52 2.60 -5.76 3.36
N SER A 53 1.29 -5.98 3.32
CA SER A 53 0.68 -6.95 4.23
C SER A 53 1.05 -8.37 3.86
N ALA A 54 1.31 -9.19 4.88
CA ALA A 54 1.60 -10.62 4.72
C ALA A 54 0.48 -11.37 4.01
N THR A 55 -0.78 -11.02 4.28
CA THR A 55 -1.97 -11.61 3.62
C THR A 55 -2.13 -11.29 2.13
N CYS A 56 -1.24 -10.47 1.56
CA CYS A 56 -1.12 -10.27 0.12
C CYS A 56 -0.24 -11.33 -0.57
N LEU A 57 0.39 -12.22 0.20
CA LEU A 57 1.21 -13.32 -0.28
C LEU A 57 0.47 -14.64 -0.03
N ASP A 58 0.44 -15.50 -1.05
CA ASP A 58 -0.01 -16.88 -0.90
C ASP A 58 0.97 -17.65 -0.02
N MET A 59 0.42 -18.36 0.95
CA MET A 59 1.17 -19.16 1.92
C MET A 59 0.96 -20.65 1.66
N LYS A 60 2.06 -21.41 1.67
CA LYS A 60 2.10 -22.86 1.47
C LYS A 60 3.06 -23.47 2.48
N ASN A 61 2.55 -24.39 3.29
CA ASN A 61 3.30 -25.05 4.36
C ASN A 61 3.99 -24.04 5.33
N GLY A 62 3.31 -22.94 5.67
CA GLY A 62 3.83 -21.90 6.56
C GLY A 62 4.86 -20.94 5.95
N ALA A 63 5.21 -21.08 4.67
CA ALA A 63 6.11 -20.18 3.94
C ALA A 63 5.41 -19.55 2.73
N VAL A 64 5.97 -18.47 2.17
CA VAL A 64 5.45 -17.84 0.94
C VAL A 64 5.59 -18.82 -0.24
N ASP A 65 4.52 -19.03 -1.01
CA ASP A 65 4.54 -19.90 -2.19
C ASP A 65 5.35 -19.25 -3.32
N LYS A 66 6.57 -19.72 -3.52
CA LYS A 66 7.50 -19.27 -4.57
C LYS A 66 7.13 -19.75 -5.98
N SER A 67 6.08 -20.54 -6.15
CA SER A 67 5.55 -20.89 -7.48
C SER A 67 4.66 -19.80 -8.09
N VAL A 68 4.08 -18.94 -7.24
CA VAL A 68 3.34 -17.75 -7.64
C VAL A 68 4.30 -16.66 -8.10
N LYS A 69 3.99 -16.00 -9.23
CA LYS A 69 4.81 -14.92 -9.78
C LYS A 69 4.38 -13.59 -9.21
N TYR A 70 5.21 -13.03 -8.32
CA TYR A 70 5.01 -11.69 -7.77
C TYR A 70 5.86 -10.66 -8.49
N GLU A 71 5.24 -9.55 -8.84
CA GLU A 71 5.87 -8.40 -9.48
C GLU A 71 5.42 -7.12 -8.77
N ILE A 72 6.31 -6.13 -8.68
CA ILE A 72 5.96 -4.78 -8.23
C ILE A 72 5.90 -3.85 -9.42
N LEU A 73 4.77 -3.17 -9.58
CA LEU A 73 4.63 -2.07 -10.52
C LEU A 73 4.72 -0.76 -9.75
N ILE A 74 5.64 0.10 -10.19
CA ILE A 74 5.88 1.42 -9.61
C ILE A 74 5.09 2.45 -10.41
N ASP A 75 4.36 3.30 -9.69
CA ASP A 75 3.69 4.49 -10.19
C ASP A 75 4.56 5.71 -9.87
N ASP A 76 5.25 6.21 -10.90
CA ASP A 76 6.03 7.45 -10.83
C ASP A 76 5.16 8.72 -10.89
N ALA A 77 3.83 8.57 -10.95
CA ALA A 77 2.81 9.62 -10.78
C ALA A 77 2.85 10.86 -11.71
N TYR A 78 3.88 10.99 -12.55
CA TYR A 78 4.11 12.15 -13.43
C TYR A 78 4.79 11.76 -14.75
N ASN A 79 5.77 10.87 -14.71
CA ASN A 79 6.58 10.52 -15.89
C ASN A 79 5.86 9.57 -16.87
N GLY A 80 4.76 8.94 -16.45
CA GLY A 80 4.05 7.92 -17.23
C GLY A 80 4.82 6.59 -17.41
N VAL A 81 6.10 6.56 -17.04
CA VAL A 81 6.92 5.35 -16.97
C VAL A 81 6.44 4.53 -15.78
N SER A 82 5.84 3.37 -16.07
CA SER A 82 5.62 2.34 -15.07
C SER A 82 6.67 1.26 -15.23
N GLU A 83 7.49 1.12 -14.20
CA GLU A 83 8.50 0.07 -14.13
C GLU A 83 7.91 -1.15 -13.42
N ARG A 84 8.20 -2.33 -13.98
CA ARG A 84 7.74 -3.63 -13.51
C ARG A 84 8.95 -4.44 -13.07
N TYR A 85 9.01 -4.78 -11.79
CA TYR A 85 10.13 -5.51 -11.21
C TYR A 85 9.67 -6.85 -10.63
N PRO A 86 10.30 -7.98 -10.99
CA PRO A 86 10.03 -9.25 -10.33
C PRO A 86 10.48 -9.20 -8.87
N VAL A 87 9.69 -9.76 -7.96
CA VAL A 87 10.11 -9.92 -6.56
C VAL A 87 11.10 -11.08 -6.47
N THR A 88 12.21 -10.84 -5.79
CA THR A 88 13.39 -11.72 -5.72
C THR A 88 13.59 -12.37 -4.34
N ASP A 89 13.13 -11.73 -3.26
CA ASP A 89 13.16 -12.28 -1.89
C ASP A 89 11.97 -11.76 -1.07
N PHE A 90 11.57 -12.54 -0.08
CA PHE A 90 10.45 -12.27 0.83
C PHE A 90 10.91 -12.49 2.27
N LYS A 91 10.63 -11.51 3.14
CA LYS A 91 10.81 -11.61 4.59
C LYS A 91 9.48 -11.35 5.26
N LEU A 92 8.80 -12.42 5.63
CA LEU A 92 7.61 -12.38 6.46
C LEU A 92 8.00 -12.00 7.90
N HIS A 93 7.16 -11.23 8.59
CA HIS A 93 7.40 -10.92 10.01
C HIS A 93 7.36 -12.21 10.85
N PRO A 94 8.36 -12.47 11.73
CA PRO A 94 8.44 -13.73 12.47
C PRO A 94 7.22 -13.98 13.38
N SER A 95 6.69 -12.92 14.00
CA SER A 95 5.47 -12.98 14.82
C SER A 95 4.18 -12.73 14.03
N PHE A 96 4.15 -12.96 12.70
CA PHE A 96 2.90 -12.88 11.93
C PHE A 96 1.94 -13.99 12.32
N ASN A 97 0.73 -13.61 12.74
CA ASN A 97 -0.35 -14.54 13.04
C ASN A 97 -1.44 -14.43 11.97
N ALA A 98 -1.64 -15.49 11.18
CA ALA A 98 -2.60 -15.51 10.09
C ALA A 98 -4.08 -15.57 10.53
N GLU A 99 -4.36 -15.94 11.78
CA GLU A 99 -5.71 -15.94 12.35
C GLU A 99 -6.07 -14.52 12.82
N THR A 100 -5.25 -13.91 13.69
CA THR A 100 -5.55 -12.62 14.30
C THR A 100 -5.13 -11.41 13.48
N LEU A 101 -4.30 -11.64 12.45
CA LEU A 101 -3.60 -10.62 11.64
C LEU A 101 -2.65 -9.71 12.44
N ALA A 102 -2.27 -10.12 13.65
CA ALA A 102 -1.18 -9.50 14.38
C ALA A 102 0.11 -9.58 13.56
N ASN A 103 0.83 -8.46 13.45
CA ASN A 103 2.05 -8.34 12.64
C ASN A 103 1.85 -8.75 11.17
N ASN A 104 0.71 -8.42 10.56
CA ASN A 104 0.41 -8.62 9.13
C ASN A 104 1.28 -7.74 8.23
N VAL A 105 2.58 -8.08 8.17
CA VAL A 105 3.65 -7.35 7.50
C VAL A 105 4.60 -8.34 6.84
N ALA A 106 4.95 -8.07 5.59
CA ALA A 106 6.07 -8.68 4.91
C ALA A 106 6.91 -7.60 4.20
N VAL A 107 8.22 -7.82 4.14
CA VAL A 107 9.15 -7.02 3.35
C VAL A 107 9.50 -7.82 2.10
N ILE A 108 9.41 -7.18 0.95
CA ILE A 108 9.74 -7.75 -0.35
C ILE A 108 10.93 -7.02 -0.95
N GLN A 109 11.84 -7.76 -1.58
CA GLN A 109 13.00 -7.21 -2.28
C GLN A 109 12.86 -7.48 -3.78
N PHE A 110 13.06 -6.44 -4.58
CA PHE A 110 13.08 -6.46 -6.03
C PHE A 110 14.33 -5.67 -6.50
N ASN A 111 14.74 -5.77 -7.76
CA ASN A 111 15.93 -5.03 -8.26
C ASN A 111 17.21 -5.24 -7.40
N LYS A 112 17.36 -6.42 -6.78
CA LYS A 112 18.41 -6.72 -5.80
C LYS A 112 19.79 -6.75 -6.46
N GLY A 113 20.70 -5.89 -6.00
CA GLY A 113 22.05 -5.73 -6.54
C GLY A 113 22.29 -4.41 -7.28
N SER A 114 21.25 -3.62 -7.52
CA SER A 114 21.37 -2.22 -7.96
C SER A 114 21.74 -1.29 -6.81
N ASP A 115 22.17 -0.06 -7.12
CA ASP A 115 22.36 1.01 -6.12
C ASP A 115 21.03 1.63 -5.68
N VAL A 116 21.02 2.26 -4.50
CA VAL A 116 19.86 3.04 -4.03
C VAL A 116 19.83 4.39 -4.74
N THR A 117 18.92 4.55 -5.69
CA THR A 117 18.77 5.78 -6.51
C THR A 117 17.64 6.69 -6.04
N TRP A 118 16.65 6.14 -5.32
CA TRP A 118 15.61 6.91 -4.65
C TRP A 118 15.05 6.13 -3.47
N TYR A 119 14.49 6.86 -2.50
CA TYR A 119 13.82 6.31 -1.34
C TYR A 119 12.60 7.16 -0.97
N ASN A 120 11.63 6.57 -0.28
CA ASN A 120 10.53 7.30 0.32
C ASN A 120 10.76 7.41 1.83
N TYR A 121 10.37 8.54 2.40
CA TYR A 121 10.37 8.72 3.85
C TYR A 121 9.08 8.15 4.46
N SER A 122 9.23 7.23 5.42
CA SER A 122 8.12 6.79 6.27
C SER A 122 7.82 7.81 7.37
N TRP A 123 6.56 8.15 7.62
CA TRP A 123 6.16 9.09 8.67
C TRP A 123 6.21 8.44 10.07
N GLN A 124 6.86 9.13 11.00
CA GLN A 124 6.84 8.81 12.43
C GLN A 124 5.82 9.70 13.17
N PRO A 125 4.78 9.14 13.84
CA PRO A 125 3.81 9.94 14.58
C PRO A 125 4.37 10.54 15.87
N THR A 126 4.22 11.86 16.04
CA THR A 126 4.67 12.63 17.22
C THR A 126 3.55 12.81 18.26
N GLY A 127 3.04 11.69 18.78
CA GLY A 127 2.03 11.69 19.83
C GLY A 127 0.69 12.32 19.40
N LYS A 128 0.02 13.02 20.33
CA LYS A 128 -1.32 13.63 20.07
C LYS A 128 -1.28 15.05 19.50
N ALA A 129 -0.16 15.77 19.61
CA ALA A 129 -0.09 17.20 19.28
C ALA A 129 -0.15 17.44 17.77
N ASP A 130 0.59 16.64 16.99
CA ASP A 130 0.71 16.79 15.54
C ASP A 130 0.04 15.61 14.83
N SER A 131 -1.28 15.53 14.89
CA SER A 131 -2.03 14.61 14.01
C SER A 131 -2.05 15.21 12.60
N PRO A 132 -1.30 14.68 11.61
CA PRO A 132 -1.31 15.21 10.27
C PRO A 132 -2.64 14.90 9.59
N GLU A 133 -2.93 15.65 8.53
CA GLU A 133 -3.93 15.23 7.56
C GLU A 133 -3.47 13.91 6.92
N LEU A 134 -4.34 12.89 6.87
CA LEU A 134 -4.05 11.63 6.22
C LEU A 134 -4.70 11.59 4.83
N ILE A 135 -3.89 11.25 3.83
CA ILE A 135 -4.32 11.00 2.46
C ILE A 135 -4.37 9.48 2.27
N TYR A 136 -5.57 8.95 2.05
CA TYR A 136 -5.78 7.53 1.74
C TYR A 136 -5.84 7.37 0.22
N ALA A 137 -4.87 6.69 -0.37
CA ALA A 137 -4.76 6.54 -1.83
C ALA A 137 -5.03 5.11 -2.30
N GLN A 138 -5.74 5.01 -3.43
CA GLN A 138 -5.95 3.79 -4.18
C GLN A 138 -5.42 3.99 -5.60
N ARG A 139 -4.38 3.24 -5.95
CA ARG A 139 -3.79 3.18 -7.29
C ARG A 139 -4.27 1.90 -7.99
N VAL A 140 -4.56 2.01 -9.28
CA VAL A 140 -5.05 0.88 -10.09
C VAL A 140 -4.45 0.91 -11.47
N LEU A 141 -4.31 -0.26 -12.07
CA LEU A 141 -3.94 -0.42 -13.46
C LEU A 141 -5.22 -0.55 -14.29
N THR A 142 -5.30 0.22 -15.39
CA THR A 142 -6.33 0.04 -16.42
C THR A 142 -5.98 -1.09 -17.37
N ASP A 143 -4.67 -1.32 -17.60
CA ASP A 143 -4.14 -2.51 -18.25
C ASP A 143 -2.84 -2.94 -17.55
N VAL A 144 -2.82 -4.17 -17.06
CA VAL A 144 -1.68 -4.75 -16.34
C VAL A 144 -0.53 -5.10 -17.29
N LYS A 145 -0.84 -5.52 -18.53
CA LYS A 145 0.17 -5.96 -19.52
C LYS A 145 1.03 -4.79 -20.00
N THR A 146 0.40 -3.65 -20.25
CA THR A 146 1.08 -2.39 -20.62
C THR A 146 1.48 -1.56 -19.41
N SER A 147 1.29 -2.08 -18.19
CA SER A 147 1.57 -1.39 -16.91
C SER A 147 0.94 0.02 -16.85
N THR A 148 -0.25 0.19 -17.43
CA THR A 148 -0.89 1.50 -17.61
C THR A 148 -1.75 1.84 -16.39
N TRP A 149 -1.33 2.86 -15.64
CA TRP A 149 -2.06 3.38 -14.48
C TRP A 149 -3.36 4.09 -14.85
N GLY A 150 -4.40 3.88 -14.05
CA GLY A 150 -5.63 4.65 -14.08
C GLY A 150 -5.55 5.90 -13.19
N THR A 151 -6.64 6.67 -13.13
CA THR A 151 -6.75 7.80 -12.21
C THR A 151 -6.69 7.30 -10.77
N VAL A 152 -5.69 7.76 -10.01
CA VAL A 152 -5.57 7.50 -8.57
C VAL A 152 -6.81 8.06 -7.86
N GLN A 153 -7.54 7.21 -7.14
CA GLN A 153 -8.56 7.68 -6.21
C GLN A 153 -7.89 8.06 -4.89
N ILE A 154 -8.31 9.20 -4.34
CA ILE A 154 -7.81 9.74 -3.09
C ILE A 154 -8.96 10.21 -2.22
N SER A 155 -8.79 10.07 -0.92
CA SER A 155 -9.58 10.77 0.08
C SER A 155 -8.67 11.39 1.13
N GLN A 156 -9.17 12.43 1.76
CA GLN A 156 -8.53 13.08 2.90
C GLN A 156 -9.37 12.82 4.14
N GLY A 157 -8.71 12.62 5.28
CA GLY A 157 -9.37 12.49 6.56
C GLY A 157 -8.36 12.48 7.70
N ASN A 158 -8.85 12.64 8.91
CA ASN A 158 -8.03 12.42 10.09
C ASN A 158 -8.04 10.94 10.47
N ARG A 159 -7.10 10.54 11.32
CA ARG A 159 -7.11 9.24 11.97
C ARG A 159 -8.38 9.09 12.81
N MET A 160 -9.20 8.05 12.57
CA MET A 160 -10.37 7.78 13.42
C MET A 160 -9.93 7.03 14.68
N SER A 161 -10.50 7.43 15.81
CA SER A 161 -10.33 6.80 17.12
C SER A 161 -11.67 6.66 17.84
N ASP A 162 -12.74 6.44 17.08
CA ASP A 162 -14.08 6.25 17.63
C ASP A 162 -14.24 4.90 18.34
N ALA A 163 -15.33 4.73 19.08
CA ALA A 163 -15.61 3.48 19.77
C ALA A 163 -15.68 2.29 18.79
N ALA A 164 -16.23 2.48 17.59
CA ALA A 164 -16.36 1.40 16.60
C ALA A 164 -15.00 0.86 16.11
N CYS A 165 -13.97 1.70 15.98
CA CYS A 165 -12.60 1.25 15.70
C CYS A 165 -12.09 0.24 16.75
N THR A 166 -12.40 0.49 18.02
CA THR A 166 -11.97 -0.32 19.18
C THR A 166 -12.89 -1.54 19.41
N ASP A 167 -14.20 -1.37 19.24
CA ASP A 167 -15.21 -2.39 19.55
C ASP A 167 -15.28 -3.49 18.48
N LEU A 168 -15.00 -3.16 17.21
CA LEU A 168 -15.03 -4.13 16.11
C LEU A 168 -13.74 -4.93 15.97
N SER A 169 -12.62 -4.44 16.51
CA SER A 169 -11.28 -4.99 16.25
C SER A 169 -10.50 -5.18 17.56
N PRO A 170 -10.45 -6.41 18.11
CA PRO A 170 -9.63 -6.73 19.26
C PRO A 170 -8.16 -6.35 19.06
N LEU A 171 -7.62 -6.59 17.84
CA LEU A 171 -6.24 -6.26 17.51
C LEU A 171 -5.96 -4.75 17.63
N TYR A 172 -6.83 -3.90 17.07
CA TYR A 172 -6.72 -2.44 17.22
C TYR A 172 -6.93 -1.98 18.67
N LYS A 173 -7.80 -2.65 19.41
CA LYS A 173 -8.05 -2.35 20.84
C LYS A 173 -6.82 -2.60 21.71
N ALA A 174 -6.07 -3.66 21.43
CA ALA A 174 -4.79 -3.93 22.08
C ALA A 174 -3.66 -3.04 21.54
N ASN A 175 -3.63 -2.81 20.22
CA ASN A 175 -2.56 -2.13 19.51
C ASN A 175 -3.03 -0.83 18.83
N PRO A 176 -3.51 0.17 19.58
CA PRO A 176 -3.97 1.40 18.96
C PRO A 176 -2.78 2.14 18.34
N ALA A 177 -1.60 2.19 18.96
CA ALA A 177 -0.47 2.98 18.45
C ALA A 177 -0.06 2.61 17.00
N ASP A 178 -0.06 1.31 16.70
CA ASP A 178 0.54 0.68 15.52
C ASP A 178 -0.42 0.54 14.32
N LEU A 179 -1.67 0.96 14.49
CA LEU A 179 -2.72 0.86 13.48
C LEU A 179 -3.42 2.21 13.29
N ILE A 180 -3.74 2.52 12.04
CA ILE A 180 -4.63 3.63 11.66
C ILE A 180 -6.00 3.02 11.33
N CYS A 181 -7.07 3.55 11.93
CA CYS A 181 -8.44 3.14 11.62
C CYS A 181 -9.17 4.23 10.83
N ASN A 182 -10.03 3.81 9.88
CA ASN A 182 -11.07 4.65 9.28
C ASN A 182 -12.33 3.81 8.94
N ASP A 183 -13.32 4.39 8.26
CA ASP A 183 -14.50 3.71 7.72
C ASP A 183 -14.62 3.74 6.19
N ALA A 184 -13.53 4.08 5.52
CA ALA A 184 -13.51 4.53 4.15
C ALA A 184 -13.25 3.37 3.16
N VAL A 185 -14.24 3.09 2.31
CA VAL A 185 -14.18 2.10 1.23
C VAL A 185 -14.83 2.65 -0.04
N TYR A 186 -14.26 2.30 -1.19
CA TYR A 186 -14.52 2.92 -2.49
C TYR A 186 -14.89 1.89 -3.55
N THR A 187 -15.69 2.30 -4.54
CA THR A 187 -15.88 1.49 -5.75
C THR A 187 -14.57 1.47 -6.53
N ALA A 188 -14.09 0.28 -6.90
CA ALA A 188 -12.84 0.12 -7.63
C ALA A 188 -12.82 1.02 -8.89
N PRO A 189 -11.78 1.86 -9.09
CA PRO A 189 -11.75 2.85 -10.17
C PRO A 189 -11.77 2.29 -11.60
N VAL A 190 -11.53 0.98 -11.76
CA VAL A 190 -11.62 0.27 -13.05
C VAL A 190 -12.76 -0.75 -12.98
N SER A 191 -13.73 -0.58 -13.88
CA SER A 191 -14.88 -1.48 -14.01
C SER A 191 -14.43 -2.91 -14.34
N GLY A 192 -14.97 -3.89 -13.62
CA GLY A 192 -14.69 -5.31 -13.83
C GLY A 192 -13.55 -5.89 -12.99
N LEU A 193 -12.80 -5.08 -12.22
CA LEU A 193 -11.86 -5.62 -11.22
C LEU A 193 -12.59 -6.27 -10.04
N THR A 194 -13.64 -5.63 -9.54
CA THR A 194 -14.55 -6.17 -8.53
C THR A 194 -15.86 -5.38 -8.53
N GLN A 195 -16.95 -6.02 -8.10
CA GLN A 195 -18.24 -5.35 -7.86
C GLN A 195 -18.34 -4.78 -6.43
N CYS A 196 -17.46 -5.25 -5.54
CA CYS A 196 -17.45 -4.90 -4.14
C CYS A 196 -16.72 -3.58 -3.92
N LYS A 197 -16.99 -2.92 -2.79
CA LYS A 197 -16.13 -1.80 -2.39
C LYS A 197 -14.81 -2.34 -1.86
N VAL A 198 -13.78 -1.51 -1.93
CA VAL A 198 -12.43 -1.86 -1.51
C VAL A 198 -11.83 -0.69 -0.71
N PRO A 199 -11.00 -0.96 0.29
CA PRO A 199 -10.28 0.08 1.02
C PRO A 199 -9.28 0.78 0.09
N SER A 200 -8.87 1.99 0.45
CA SER A 200 -7.60 2.53 -0.05
C SER A 200 -6.46 1.57 0.31
N GLN A 201 -5.40 1.56 -0.49
CA GLN A 201 -4.35 0.54 -0.36
C GLN A 201 -3.18 1.03 0.50
N THR A 202 -2.96 2.34 0.49
CA THR A 202 -1.85 3.04 1.17
C THR A 202 -2.35 4.33 1.81
N VAL A 203 -1.72 4.72 2.92
CA VAL A 203 -1.97 5.99 3.64
C VAL A 203 -0.70 6.80 3.64
N TYR A 204 -0.85 8.10 3.44
CA TYR A 204 0.23 9.08 3.52
C TYR A 204 -0.11 10.13 4.57
N ALA A 205 0.86 10.54 5.38
CA ALA A 205 0.76 11.71 6.22
C ALA A 205 1.15 12.95 5.41
N TYR A 206 0.34 14.00 5.47
CA TYR A 206 0.57 15.26 4.77
C TYR A 206 1.01 16.34 5.77
N ILE A 207 2.25 16.79 5.64
CA ILE A 207 2.91 17.74 6.55
C ILE A 207 3.67 18.77 5.70
N GLY A 208 3.40 20.07 5.91
CA GLY A 208 4.17 21.14 5.28
C GLY A 208 4.19 21.16 3.75
N GLY A 209 3.15 20.62 3.08
CA GLY A 209 3.13 20.51 1.61
C GLY A 209 3.80 19.26 1.03
N ILE A 210 4.23 18.34 1.89
CA ILE A 210 4.91 17.09 1.52
C ILE A 210 4.09 15.90 2.04
N ALA A 211 3.97 14.86 1.22
CA ALA A 211 3.39 13.59 1.61
C ALA A 211 4.51 12.61 2.04
N PHE A 212 4.25 11.87 3.12
CA PHE A 212 5.16 10.88 3.71
C PHE A 212 4.42 9.55 3.86
N GLN A 213 5.06 8.41 3.65
CA GLN A 213 4.34 7.12 3.73
C GLN A 213 3.98 6.79 5.18
N ALA A 214 2.69 6.67 5.48
CA ALA A 214 2.18 6.40 6.83
C ALA A 214 1.99 4.89 7.06
N GLY A 215 1.35 4.22 6.11
CA GLY A 215 0.94 2.82 6.27
C GLY A 215 0.34 2.20 5.02
N PHE A 216 0.05 0.91 5.09
CA PHE A 216 -0.60 0.12 4.05
C PHE A 216 -1.79 -0.66 4.62
N PHE A 217 -2.78 -0.96 3.78
CA PHE A 217 -3.99 -1.63 4.20
C PHE A 217 -3.68 -3.03 4.73
N SER A 218 -4.18 -3.32 5.94
CA SER A 218 -3.93 -4.58 6.62
C SER A 218 -5.17 -5.46 6.64
N TYR A 219 -6.30 -4.95 7.14
CA TYR A 219 -7.56 -5.69 7.19
C TYR A 219 -8.77 -4.77 7.37
N ALA A 220 -9.96 -5.28 7.09
CA ALA A 220 -11.23 -4.64 7.38
C ALA A 220 -12.05 -5.53 8.34
N MET A 221 -12.76 -4.88 9.27
CA MET A 221 -13.79 -5.52 10.08
C MET A 221 -15.16 -5.18 9.49
N VAL A 222 -15.89 -6.23 9.11
CA VAL A 222 -17.19 -6.18 8.45
C VAL A 222 -18.26 -6.65 9.44
N LYS A 223 -19.26 -5.80 9.72
CA LYS A 223 -20.37 -6.14 10.61
C LYS A 223 -21.69 -6.22 9.85
N GLY A 224 -22.43 -7.29 10.11
CA GLY A 224 -23.72 -7.57 9.47
C GLY A 224 -23.61 -7.97 8.00
N GLY A 225 -22.49 -8.58 7.62
CA GLY A 225 -22.14 -9.00 6.25
C GLY A 225 -20.93 -9.95 6.26
N ASN A 226 -20.58 -10.51 5.10
CA ASN A 226 -19.50 -11.50 4.97
C ASN A 226 -18.26 -10.98 4.22
N ASP A 227 -18.33 -9.80 3.64
CA ASP A 227 -17.35 -9.23 2.72
C ASP A 227 -17.56 -7.71 2.59
N LEU A 228 -16.88 -7.07 1.63
CA LEU A 228 -17.02 -5.65 1.33
C LEU A 228 -18.06 -5.35 0.21
N CYS A 229 -18.86 -6.36 -0.15
CA CYS A 229 -19.90 -6.29 -1.17
C CYS A 229 -21.25 -5.98 -0.52
N ASP A 230 -21.58 -6.66 0.59
CA ASP A 230 -22.74 -6.37 1.45
C ASP A 230 -22.34 -6.29 2.93
N TYR A 231 -22.59 -5.14 3.56
CA TYR A 231 -22.25 -4.87 4.95
C TYR A 231 -23.11 -3.75 5.55
N LYS A 232 -23.38 -3.81 6.86
CA LYS A 232 -24.07 -2.74 7.62
C LYS A 232 -23.11 -1.69 8.15
N GLN A 233 -21.91 -2.13 8.54
CA GLN A 233 -20.85 -1.27 9.04
C GLN A 233 -19.49 -1.88 8.68
N VAL A 234 -18.55 -1.04 8.30
CA VAL A 234 -17.15 -1.42 8.06
C VAL A 234 -16.22 -0.49 8.84
N ARG A 235 -15.08 -1.03 9.28
CA ARG A 235 -13.89 -0.26 9.67
C ARG A 235 -12.69 -0.87 8.97
N THR A 236 -11.80 -0.05 8.42
CA THR A 236 -10.59 -0.48 7.74
C THR A 236 -9.37 -0.06 8.55
N TYR A 237 -8.37 -0.93 8.60
CA TYR A 237 -7.22 -0.84 9.48
C TYR A 237 -5.95 -0.95 8.64
N PHE A 238 -5.05 0.02 8.82
CA PHE A 238 -3.78 0.12 8.12
C PHE A 238 -2.65 -0.06 9.10
N THR A 239 -1.68 -0.92 8.76
CA THR A 239 -0.47 -1.08 9.57
C THR A 239 0.41 0.15 9.39
N LEU A 240 0.79 0.77 10.51
CA LEU A 240 1.71 1.90 10.54
C LEU A 240 3.13 1.41 10.21
N MET A 241 3.77 1.97 9.18
CA MET A 241 5.12 1.55 8.77
C MET A 241 6.17 1.84 9.86
N ALA A 242 5.99 2.95 10.59
CA ALA A 242 6.86 3.41 11.67
C ALA A 242 7.19 2.33 12.73
N SER A 243 6.21 1.50 13.09
CA SER A 243 6.39 0.42 14.08
C SER A 243 7.29 -0.73 13.59
N TYR A 244 7.47 -0.87 12.27
CA TYR A 244 8.19 -1.98 11.64
C TYR A 244 9.45 -1.57 10.88
N LEU A 245 9.94 -0.33 11.02
CA LEU A 245 11.13 0.14 10.28
C LEU A 245 12.42 -0.61 10.67
N ALA A 246 12.61 -0.96 11.95
CA ALA A 246 13.74 -1.79 12.36
C ALA A 246 13.67 -3.22 11.78
N PHE A 247 12.48 -3.83 11.74
CA PHE A 247 12.26 -5.11 11.06
C PHE A 247 12.60 -4.99 9.57
N ALA A 248 12.13 -3.93 8.91
CA ALA A 248 12.42 -3.66 7.51
C ALA A 248 13.92 -3.49 7.24
N GLN A 249 14.60 -2.66 8.03
CA GLN A 249 16.05 -2.44 7.95
C GLN A 249 16.85 -3.74 8.15
N ALA A 250 16.47 -4.59 9.11
CA ALA A 250 17.07 -5.91 9.29
C ALA A 250 16.79 -6.85 8.11
N ALA A 251 15.57 -6.83 7.57
CA ALA A 251 15.16 -7.65 6.43
C ALA A 251 15.89 -7.28 5.12
N VAL A 252 16.20 -5.99 4.89
CA VAL A 252 16.92 -5.51 3.70
C VAL A 252 18.43 -5.33 3.89
N ASN A 253 18.92 -5.38 5.13
CA ASN A 253 20.33 -5.15 5.52
C ASN A 253 20.93 -3.81 5.01
N ARG A 254 20.16 -2.73 5.09
CA ARG A 254 20.55 -1.36 4.70
C ARG A 254 19.62 -0.32 5.34
N THR A 255 20.06 0.93 5.36
CA THR A 255 19.32 2.06 5.95
C THR A 255 17.92 2.21 5.36
N VAL A 256 16.92 2.33 6.23
CA VAL A 256 15.55 2.73 5.88
C VAL A 256 15.31 4.16 6.34
N TYR A 257 14.64 4.96 5.50
CA TYR A 257 14.48 6.40 5.72
C TYR A 257 13.12 6.74 6.33
N TYR A 258 13.12 7.63 7.31
CA TYR A 258 11.92 8.11 7.98
C TYR A 258 11.94 9.64 8.14
N TYR A 259 10.76 10.23 8.27
CA TYR A 259 10.55 11.63 8.55
C TYR A 259 9.97 11.80 9.95
N GLU A 260 10.59 12.69 10.72
CA GLU A 260 10.25 13.01 12.09
C GLU A 260 10.14 14.54 12.22
N PRO A 261 8.96 15.10 12.57
CA PRO A 261 8.78 16.55 12.54
C PRO A 261 9.39 17.30 13.75
N THR A 262 9.68 16.63 14.87
CA THR A 262 10.01 17.29 16.15
C THR A 262 11.37 16.92 16.78
N ASN A 263 12.10 15.93 16.26
CA ASN A 263 13.30 15.35 16.89
C ASN A 263 13.09 14.81 18.32
N THR A 264 11.86 14.42 18.68
CA THR A 264 11.49 13.88 20.00
C THR A 264 10.93 12.45 19.98
N THR A 265 10.80 11.82 18.81
CA THR A 265 10.26 10.46 18.64
C THR A 265 11.02 9.69 17.56
N SER A 266 11.90 8.78 17.96
CA SER A 266 12.49 7.82 17.02
C SER A 266 11.51 6.69 16.67
N PRO A 267 11.64 6.05 15.50
CA PRO A 267 10.96 4.79 15.19
C PRO A 267 11.31 3.68 16.18
N GLN A 268 10.47 2.64 16.18
CA GLN A 268 10.76 1.40 16.90
C GLN A 268 12.11 0.82 16.42
N THR A 269 13.01 0.54 17.37
CA THR A 269 14.38 0.07 17.11
C THR A 269 14.53 -1.45 17.23
N ASN A 270 13.55 -2.15 17.82
CA ASN A 270 13.56 -3.61 17.89
C ASN A 270 13.16 -4.24 16.53
N PRO A 271 14.04 -5.02 15.86
CA PRO A 271 13.69 -5.72 14.63
C PRO A 271 12.75 -6.91 14.84
N PHE A 272 12.50 -7.30 16.10
CA PHE A 272 11.52 -8.29 16.54
C PHE A 272 10.36 -7.60 17.30
N PHE A 273 10.01 -6.37 16.92
CA PHE A 273 8.80 -5.73 17.45
C PHE A 273 7.57 -6.58 17.14
N GLU A 274 6.73 -6.81 18.13
CA GLU A 274 5.46 -7.50 17.93
C GLU A 274 4.31 -6.74 18.60
N MET A 275 3.18 -6.72 17.91
CA MET A 275 1.89 -6.30 18.45
C MET A 275 1.50 -7.17 19.65
N ASP A 276 0.90 -6.55 20.67
CA ASP A 276 0.24 -7.20 21.79
C ASP A 276 -0.73 -8.28 21.30
N SER A 277 -0.57 -9.49 21.83
CA SER A 277 -1.36 -10.66 21.45
C SER A 277 -2.84 -10.49 21.78
N VAL A 278 -3.71 -10.99 20.91
CA VAL A 278 -5.16 -11.04 21.14
C VAL A 278 -5.69 -12.46 21.05
N ALA A 279 -6.71 -12.78 21.84
CA ALA A 279 -7.22 -14.14 22.03
C ALA A 279 -8.03 -14.73 20.84
N GLY A 280 -7.97 -14.11 19.66
CA GLY A 280 -8.66 -14.54 18.45
C GLY A 280 -9.17 -13.37 17.59
N VAL A 281 -9.80 -13.72 16.46
CA VAL A 281 -10.59 -12.77 15.66
C VAL A 281 -11.73 -12.19 16.50
N ALA A 282 -12.25 -11.02 16.12
CA ALA A 282 -13.44 -10.44 16.74
C ALA A 282 -14.56 -11.48 16.92
N GLY A 283 -15.21 -11.47 18.08
CA GLY A 283 -16.34 -12.36 18.36
C GLY A 283 -17.46 -12.22 17.33
N SER A 284 -18.38 -13.19 17.32
CA SER A 284 -19.41 -13.53 16.30
C SER A 284 -20.25 -12.41 15.62
N VAL A 285 -20.04 -11.15 15.97
CA VAL A 285 -20.73 -9.95 15.48
C VAL A 285 -20.03 -9.32 14.25
N ALA A 286 -18.73 -9.55 14.05
CA ALA A 286 -17.98 -8.98 12.93
C ALA A 286 -16.97 -9.97 12.32
N LYS A 287 -16.85 -9.97 11.00
CA LYS A 287 -15.91 -10.78 10.22
C LYS A 287 -14.70 -9.96 9.81
N MET A 288 -13.51 -10.55 9.91
CA MET A 288 -12.26 -9.95 9.44
C MET A 288 -12.01 -10.33 7.98
N VAL A 289 -11.57 -9.39 7.15
CA VAL A 289 -11.28 -9.58 5.72
C VAL A 289 -9.97 -8.87 5.38
N SER A 290 -9.04 -9.55 4.68
CA SER A 290 -7.73 -9.02 4.32
C SER A 290 -7.21 -9.63 3.02
N GLY A 291 -6.03 -9.20 2.55
CA GLY A 291 -5.41 -9.69 1.32
C GLY A 291 -5.94 -9.02 0.05
N ASP A 292 -5.90 -9.75 -1.07
CA ASP A 292 -6.31 -9.25 -2.38
C ASP A 292 -7.84 -9.30 -2.60
N MET A 293 -8.46 -8.13 -2.63
CA MET A 293 -9.89 -7.91 -2.84
C MET A 293 -10.30 -7.89 -4.33
N TYR A 294 -9.35 -7.94 -5.26
CA TYR A 294 -9.65 -8.05 -6.71
C TYR A 294 -9.69 -9.52 -7.17
N GLY A 295 -8.98 -10.44 -6.50
CA GLY A 295 -8.99 -11.86 -6.82
C GLY A 295 -10.39 -12.49 -6.77
N SER A 296 -11.14 -12.24 -5.68
CA SER A 296 -12.43 -12.91 -5.39
C SER A 296 -13.55 -12.66 -6.41
N ALA A 297 -13.43 -11.65 -7.28
CA ALA A 297 -14.50 -11.29 -8.22
C ALA A 297 -14.58 -12.19 -9.47
N ASN A 298 -13.53 -12.97 -9.76
CA ASN A 298 -13.45 -13.80 -10.98
C ASN A 298 -13.59 -15.31 -10.72
N ASP A 299 -13.51 -15.77 -9.46
CA ASP A 299 -13.71 -17.18 -9.10
C ASP A 299 -15.22 -17.51 -8.96
N GLY A 300 -15.99 -17.10 -9.97
CA GLY A 300 -17.41 -17.39 -10.07
C GLY A 300 -17.64 -18.90 -10.12
N ASN A 301 -18.45 -19.39 -9.17
CA ASN A 301 -18.96 -20.76 -9.12
C ASN A 301 -17.95 -21.86 -8.70
N GLY A 302 -17.14 -21.61 -7.66
CA GLY A 302 -16.35 -22.64 -6.99
C GLY A 302 -16.23 -22.40 -5.49
N ASN A 303 -16.85 -23.25 -4.68
CA ASN A 303 -16.82 -23.27 -3.21
C ASN A 303 -15.39 -23.11 -2.64
N SER A 304 -14.95 -21.86 -2.45
CA SER A 304 -13.65 -21.54 -1.88
C SER A 304 -13.72 -21.80 -0.37
N ASN A 305 -13.44 -23.04 0.02
CA ASN A 305 -13.01 -23.36 1.37
C ASN A 305 -11.79 -22.46 1.65
N GLY A 306 -12.01 -21.38 2.39
CA GLY A 306 -10.91 -20.62 2.97
C GLY A 306 -10.07 -21.59 3.76
N SER A 307 -8.79 -21.70 3.41
CA SER A 307 -7.83 -22.59 4.07
C SER A 307 -7.48 -22.05 5.46
N SER A 308 -8.45 -22.07 6.38
CA SER A 308 -8.18 -22.05 7.81
C SER A 308 -7.46 -23.36 8.14
N GLY A 309 -6.13 -23.29 8.23
CA GLY A 309 -5.31 -24.39 8.73
C GLY A 309 -5.63 -24.62 10.21
N GLY A 310 -6.60 -25.49 10.47
CA GLY A 310 -7.01 -25.93 11.80
C GLY A 310 -7.00 -27.44 11.86
N ASP A 311 -5.87 -28.02 12.23
CA ASP A 311 -5.74 -29.46 12.43
C ASP A 311 -6.49 -29.91 13.70
N GLY A 312 -7.33 -30.94 13.55
CA GLY A 312 -7.50 -31.95 14.59
C GLY A 312 -8.59 -31.75 15.66
N VAL A 313 -9.87 -31.90 15.27
CA VAL A 313 -10.85 -32.59 16.14
C VAL A 313 -11.59 -33.64 15.33
N SER A 314 -11.33 -34.92 15.64
CA SER A 314 -12.09 -36.05 15.10
C SER A 314 -13.37 -36.24 15.91
N GLN A 315 -14.53 -35.99 15.31
CA GLN A 315 -15.80 -36.55 15.76
C GLN A 315 -16.39 -37.45 14.68
N THR A 316 -16.70 -38.68 15.10
CA THR A 316 -17.54 -39.62 14.37
C THR A 316 -18.96 -39.08 14.27
N ASP A 317 -19.69 -39.44 13.22
CA ASP A 317 -20.88 -40.29 13.37
C ASP A 317 -21.47 -40.73 12.01
N ASP A 318 -22.12 -41.89 12.03
CA ASP A 318 -22.70 -42.57 10.87
C ASP A 318 -23.99 -41.90 10.35
N GLY A 319 -24.19 -41.89 9.01
CA GLY A 319 -25.29 -41.14 8.39
C GLY A 319 -25.77 -41.63 7.02
N LYS A 320 -25.93 -42.95 6.85
CA LYS A 320 -26.33 -43.61 5.59
C LYS A 320 -27.77 -43.27 5.15
N SER A 321 -27.96 -42.68 3.96
CA SER A 321 -29.27 -42.68 3.27
C SER A 321 -29.16 -42.53 1.74
N SER A 322 -30.17 -43.02 1.02
CA SER A 322 -30.18 -43.24 -0.44
C SER A 322 -31.49 -42.80 -1.12
N GLY A 323 -31.40 -42.19 -2.30
CA GLY A 323 -32.52 -41.91 -3.21
C GLY A 323 -32.09 -40.88 -4.26
N LYS A 324 -31.98 -41.12 -5.58
CA LYS A 324 -32.78 -41.83 -6.60
C LYS A 324 -33.86 -40.94 -7.26
N ASN A 325 -33.51 -40.50 -8.49
CA ASN A 325 -34.33 -40.07 -9.64
C ASN A 325 -35.63 -39.26 -9.44
N THR A 326 -35.70 -38.11 -10.12
CA THR A 326 -36.86 -37.75 -10.97
C THR A 326 -36.39 -37.00 -12.23
N SER A 327 -37.10 -37.16 -13.33
CA SER A 327 -36.78 -36.60 -14.65
C SER A 327 -38.05 -36.13 -15.37
N SER A 328 -38.07 -34.89 -15.86
CA SER A 328 -39.10 -34.31 -16.76
C SER A 328 -38.79 -32.83 -17.04
N ASN A 329 -39.32 -32.13 -18.06
CA ASN A 329 -39.67 -32.47 -19.45
C ASN A 329 -40.15 -31.17 -20.15
N ASN A 330 -39.79 -30.88 -21.42
CA ASN A 330 -40.40 -29.86 -22.33
C ASN A 330 -40.46 -28.38 -21.82
N SER A 331 -40.59 -27.32 -22.63
CA SER A 331 -41.27 -27.16 -23.93
C SER A 331 -40.76 -25.94 -24.75
N SER A 332 -41.32 -25.79 -25.95
CA SER A 332 -40.95 -24.86 -27.05
C SER A 332 -41.75 -23.54 -27.13
N SER A 333 -41.14 -22.48 -27.68
CA SER A 333 -41.73 -21.51 -28.65
C SER A 333 -40.69 -20.41 -28.96
N ASN A 334 -40.29 -19.98 -30.17
CA ASN A 334 -40.83 -19.87 -31.54
C ASN A 334 -41.24 -18.42 -31.94
N SER A 335 -40.88 -18.04 -33.19
CA SER A 335 -41.33 -16.88 -34.00
C SER A 335 -41.02 -15.44 -33.59
N GLY A 336 -40.65 -14.59 -34.57
CA GLY A 336 -40.55 -13.13 -34.36
C GLY A 336 -39.87 -12.26 -35.44
N ASP A 337 -39.70 -12.73 -36.68
CA ASP A 337 -39.03 -11.95 -37.74
C ASP A 337 -39.96 -10.85 -38.32
N SER A 338 -39.47 -9.62 -38.54
CA SER A 338 -40.25 -8.57 -39.22
C SER A 338 -39.40 -7.49 -39.90
N SER A 339 -39.05 -7.74 -41.16
CA SER A 339 -38.41 -6.76 -42.04
C SER A 339 -39.42 -5.75 -42.61
N SER A 340 -39.25 -4.45 -42.37
CA SER A 340 -40.03 -3.39 -43.02
C SER A 340 -39.20 -2.63 -44.07
N GLY A 341 -39.64 -2.65 -45.33
CA GLY A 341 -38.94 -2.02 -46.45
C GLY A 341 -39.15 -0.50 -46.47
N LEU A 342 -38.06 0.27 -46.49
CA LEU A 342 -38.09 1.73 -46.59
C LEU A 342 -38.14 2.20 -48.05
N ALA A 343 -39.14 3.04 -48.37
CA ALA A 343 -39.35 3.56 -49.72
C ALA A 343 -38.21 4.48 -50.18
N THR A 344 -37.78 4.30 -51.44
CA THR A 344 -36.55 4.87 -52.03
C THR A 344 -36.49 6.41 -52.07
N LYS A 345 -37.59 7.12 -51.79
CA LYS A 345 -37.63 8.60 -51.73
C LYS A 345 -37.12 9.19 -50.40
N THR A 346 -37.10 8.43 -49.31
CA THR A 346 -36.64 8.93 -48.00
C THR A 346 -35.10 8.99 -47.91
N ILE A 347 -34.40 8.14 -48.66
CA ILE A 347 -32.94 7.97 -48.61
C ILE A 347 -32.20 9.25 -49.04
N ILE A 348 -32.72 9.97 -50.06
CA ILE A 348 -32.08 11.18 -50.62
C ILE A 348 -32.05 12.33 -49.60
N ILE A 349 -33.12 12.49 -48.81
CA ILE A 349 -33.22 13.56 -47.79
C ILE A 349 -32.23 13.30 -46.65
N ILE A 350 -32.13 12.04 -46.18
CA ILE A 350 -31.19 11.64 -45.13
C ILE A 350 -29.74 11.87 -45.57
N ALA A 351 -29.41 11.54 -46.82
CA ALA A 351 -28.06 11.74 -47.37
C ALA A 351 -27.63 13.23 -47.32
N VAL A 352 -28.47 14.15 -47.82
CA VAL A 352 -28.16 15.59 -47.83
C VAL A 352 -28.04 16.15 -46.41
N CYS A 353 -28.98 15.80 -45.50
CA CYS A 353 -28.91 16.25 -44.11
C CYS A 353 -27.66 15.74 -43.37
N SER A 354 -27.22 14.50 -43.63
CA SER A 354 -26.02 13.94 -43.00
C SER A 354 -24.74 14.69 -43.41
N SER A 355 -24.63 15.09 -44.68
CA SER A 355 -23.49 15.84 -45.20
C SER A 355 -23.37 17.25 -44.62
N LEU A 356 -24.50 17.95 -44.44
CA LEU A 356 -24.50 19.28 -43.81
C LEU A 356 -24.24 19.21 -42.30
N GLY A 357 -24.80 18.20 -41.63
CA GLY A 357 -24.62 17.99 -40.18
C GLY A 357 -23.17 17.67 -39.81
N SER A 358 -22.49 16.82 -40.58
CA SER A 358 -21.07 16.50 -40.35
C SER A 358 -20.15 17.70 -40.57
N LEU A 359 -20.45 18.57 -41.54
CA LEU A 359 -19.69 19.79 -41.79
C LEU A 359 -19.83 20.79 -40.63
N LEU A 360 -21.05 21.01 -40.13
CA LEU A 360 -21.31 21.86 -38.96
C LEU A 360 -20.68 21.31 -37.67
N PHE A 361 -20.67 19.99 -37.50
CA PHE A 361 -20.04 19.33 -36.34
C PHE A 361 -18.51 19.42 -36.38
N GLY A 362 -17.89 19.28 -37.56
CA GLY A 362 -16.45 19.51 -37.72
C GLY A 362 -16.06 20.96 -37.41
N LEU A 363 -16.88 21.92 -37.83
CA LEU A 363 -16.65 23.35 -37.62
C LEU A 363 -16.81 23.75 -36.13
N SER A 364 -17.76 23.15 -35.42
CA SER A 364 -17.91 23.37 -33.97
C SER A 364 -16.74 22.78 -33.17
N ILE A 365 -16.26 21.57 -33.50
CA ILE A 365 -15.05 20.98 -32.89
C ILE A 365 -13.84 21.87 -33.15
N PHE A 366 -13.65 22.35 -34.39
CA PHE A 366 -12.54 23.23 -34.74
C PHE A 366 -12.56 24.53 -33.91
N LEU A 367 -13.72 25.18 -33.76
CA LEU A 367 -13.86 26.38 -32.94
C LEU A 367 -13.61 26.12 -31.45
N VAL A 368 -14.06 24.98 -30.91
CA VAL A 368 -13.76 24.57 -29.52
C VAL A 368 -12.26 24.36 -29.32
N VAL A 369 -11.59 23.61 -30.20
CA VAL A 369 -10.14 23.38 -30.14
C VAL A 369 -9.35 24.69 -30.29
N TRP A 370 -9.78 25.59 -31.18
CA TRP A 370 -9.16 26.90 -31.36
C TRP A 370 -9.31 27.80 -30.12
N CYS A 371 -10.51 27.85 -29.52
CA CYS A 371 -10.74 28.55 -28.25
C CYS A 371 -9.94 27.96 -27.09
N LEU A 372 -9.82 26.63 -26.99
CA LEU A 372 -9.00 25.97 -25.97
C LEU A 372 -7.52 26.30 -26.15
N ARG A 373 -6.97 26.19 -27.38
CA ARG A 373 -5.58 26.60 -27.67
C ARG A 373 -5.35 28.07 -27.33
N ARG A 374 -6.28 28.97 -27.68
CA ARG A 374 -6.15 30.42 -27.39
C ARG A 374 -6.20 30.73 -25.88
N LYS A 375 -6.89 29.92 -25.07
CA LYS A 375 -6.82 30.00 -23.60
C LYS A 375 -5.48 29.48 -23.05
N VAL A 376 -4.97 28.36 -23.56
CA VAL A 376 -3.65 27.83 -23.17
C VAL A 376 -2.53 28.82 -23.47
N PHE A 377 -2.53 29.46 -24.64
CA PHE A 377 -1.53 30.49 -24.97
C PHE A 377 -1.62 31.77 -24.14
N ARG A 378 -2.78 32.07 -23.53
CA ARG A 378 -2.93 33.18 -22.57
C ARG A 378 -2.59 32.82 -21.12
N ALA A 379 -2.35 31.53 -20.83
CA ALA A 379 -1.88 31.05 -19.53
C ALA A 379 -0.35 30.82 -19.51
N ARG A 380 0.36 31.07 -20.62
CA ARG A 380 1.82 31.14 -20.66
C ARG A 380 2.26 32.51 -20.15
N ASP A 381 2.55 32.56 -18.85
CA ASP A 381 3.27 33.68 -18.24
C ASP A 381 4.76 33.57 -18.62
N PRO A 382 5.35 34.54 -19.35
CA PRO A 382 6.75 34.49 -19.75
C PRO A 382 7.73 34.52 -18.57
N TYR A 383 7.31 34.94 -17.37
CA TYR A 383 8.15 34.94 -16.18
C TYR A 383 8.37 33.54 -15.56
N LEU A 384 7.60 32.53 -15.96
CA LEU A 384 7.80 31.14 -15.52
C LEU A 384 8.81 30.36 -16.37
N GLU A 385 9.04 30.73 -17.63
CA GLU A 385 10.03 30.04 -18.49
C GLU A 385 11.48 30.33 -18.06
N THR A 386 11.77 31.50 -17.48
CA THR A 386 13.11 31.84 -16.93
C THR A 386 13.54 30.88 -15.82
N ASN A 387 12.61 30.46 -14.95
CA ASN A 387 12.90 29.51 -13.88
C ASN A 387 13.11 28.09 -14.40
N ALA A 388 12.39 27.69 -15.47
CA ALA A 388 12.63 26.40 -16.13
C ALA A 388 13.98 26.35 -16.85
N GLN A 389 14.40 27.45 -17.47
CA GLN A 389 15.72 27.57 -18.10
C GLN A 389 16.85 27.58 -17.06
N ASN A 390 16.68 28.27 -15.93
CA ASN A 390 17.63 28.22 -14.81
C ASN A 390 17.75 26.82 -14.18
N PHE A 391 16.66 26.03 -14.19
CA PHE A 391 16.69 24.64 -13.72
C PHE A 391 17.49 23.73 -14.67
N LEU A 392 17.31 23.89 -15.99
CA LEU A 392 18.04 23.15 -17.03
C LEU A 392 19.52 23.57 -17.14
N ALA A 393 19.85 24.83 -16.86
CA ALA A 393 21.23 25.31 -16.88
C ALA A 393 22.10 24.76 -15.74
N ASN A 394 21.48 24.32 -14.63
CA ASN A 394 22.18 23.76 -13.46
C ASN A 394 22.34 22.23 -13.49
N ASP A 395 21.70 21.53 -14.44
CA ASP A 395 21.70 20.06 -14.53
C ASP A 395 22.59 19.50 -15.67
N ILE A 396 23.32 20.37 -16.38
CA ILE A 396 24.41 19.98 -17.29
C ILE A 396 25.74 20.31 -16.62
N GLY A 397 26.36 19.31 -16.00
CA GLY A 397 27.60 19.48 -15.28
C GLY A 397 28.77 19.93 -16.17
N GLY A 398 29.53 20.95 -15.72
CA GLY A 398 30.86 21.23 -16.26
C GLY A 398 31.17 22.64 -16.76
N ALA A 399 30.64 23.72 -16.15
CA ALA A 399 31.20 25.06 -16.33
C ALA A 399 30.97 25.96 -15.11
N SER A 400 32.04 26.52 -14.52
CA SER A 400 31.96 27.54 -13.48
C SER A 400 32.33 28.93 -14.04
N PRO A 401 31.44 29.93 -13.96
CA PRO A 401 31.79 31.35 -14.01
C PRO A 401 32.01 31.91 -12.58
N PRO A 402 32.64 33.09 -12.43
CA PRO A 402 33.33 33.48 -11.20
C PRO A 402 32.45 34.11 -10.11
N ALA A 403 33.00 34.17 -8.89
CA ALA A 403 32.33 34.62 -7.68
C ALA A 403 32.08 36.14 -7.59
N ALA A 404 30.81 36.51 -7.42
CA ALA A 404 30.30 37.73 -6.76
C ALA A 404 28.78 37.51 -6.52
N SER A 405 28.13 37.96 -5.46
CA SER A 405 28.55 38.63 -4.22
C SER A 405 27.50 38.35 -3.13
N ARG A 406 27.85 38.54 -1.85
CA ARG A 406 26.97 38.34 -0.68
C ARG A 406 25.56 38.94 -0.86
N SER A 407 24.55 38.13 -0.49
CA SER A 407 23.33 38.58 0.19
C SER A 407 23.15 37.65 1.39
N GLU A 408 22.93 38.20 2.57
CA GLU A 408 22.61 37.43 3.78
C GLU A 408 21.11 37.11 3.76
N ASP A 409 20.75 35.81 3.77
CA ASP A 409 19.52 35.23 4.34
C ASP A 409 19.31 33.81 3.77
N ASP A 410 20.06 32.83 4.31
CA ASP A 410 19.84 31.42 3.96
C ASP A 410 20.16 30.49 5.15
N ALA A 411 19.28 30.49 6.14
CA ALA A 411 19.44 29.77 7.40
C ALA A 411 18.99 28.29 7.36
N PHE A 412 18.62 27.75 6.19
CA PHE A 412 17.94 26.45 6.08
C PHE A 412 18.74 25.29 5.46
N ILE A 413 19.96 25.53 4.95
CA ILE A 413 20.82 24.47 4.38
C ILE A 413 22.00 24.14 5.33
N ARG A 414 21.68 23.78 6.58
CA ARG A 414 22.62 23.12 7.53
C ARG A 414 21.92 22.15 8.49
N LEU A 415 21.37 21.08 7.95
CA LEU A 415 20.99 19.88 8.72
C LEU A 415 21.45 18.62 7.95
N ALA A 416 21.82 17.58 8.71
CA ALA A 416 22.23 16.24 8.24
C ALA A 416 23.59 16.07 7.51
N THR A 417 24.70 16.61 8.06
CA THR A 417 26.02 15.96 7.94
C THR A 417 26.74 15.81 9.28
N SER A 418 26.06 15.28 10.29
CA SER A 418 26.69 14.82 11.53
C SER A 418 27.15 13.37 11.37
N LYS A 419 28.44 13.15 11.12
CA LYS A 419 29.07 11.83 11.36
C LYS A 419 28.94 11.49 12.85
N PRO A 420 28.64 10.24 13.24
CA PRO A 420 28.71 9.86 14.64
C PRO A 420 30.16 10.00 15.15
N PRO A 421 30.37 10.44 16.40
CA PRO A 421 31.71 10.52 16.98
C PRO A 421 32.30 9.11 17.18
N PRO A 422 33.63 8.93 17.06
CA PRO A 422 34.25 7.66 17.37
C PRO A 422 34.10 7.33 18.86
N TYR A 423 33.66 6.12 19.18
CA TYR A 423 33.64 5.62 20.55
C TYR A 423 35.05 5.61 21.12
N ARG A 424 35.28 6.42 22.15
CA ARG A 424 36.52 6.40 22.95
C ARG A 424 36.35 5.33 24.03
N ALA A 425 37.15 4.27 23.94
CA ALA A 425 37.18 3.25 25.00
C ALA A 425 37.74 3.89 26.28
N SER A 426 36.90 4.01 27.31
CA SER A 426 37.30 4.46 28.65
C SER A 426 37.44 3.25 29.57
N GLU A 427 38.69 2.83 29.73
CA GLU A 427 39.34 2.33 30.95
C GLU A 427 38.45 1.73 32.06
N ILE A 428 38.70 0.44 32.34
CA ILE A 428 38.19 -0.29 33.50
C ILE A 428 38.99 0.13 34.75
N PRO A 429 38.34 0.58 35.84
CA PRO A 429 38.98 0.68 37.14
C PRO A 429 39.04 -0.68 37.84
N GLU A 430 40.20 -0.97 38.44
CA GLU A 430 40.56 -2.21 39.11
C GLU A 430 39.84 -2.42 40.47
N ALA A 431 39.84 -3.66 40.98
CA ALA A 431 38.95 -4.12 42.04
C ALA A 431 39.48 -3.99 43.48
N ALA A 432 38.55 -3.99 44.46
CA ALA A 432 38.81 -4.34 45.87
C ALA A 432 37.47 -4.80 46.54
N PRO A 433 37.45 -5.47 47.72
CA PRO A 433 37.05 -6.88 47.75
C PRO A 433 35.75 -7.20 48.53
N ARG A 434 35.23 -8.42 48.32
CA ARG A 434 34.15 -9.04 49.13
C ARG A 434 34.71 -9.67 50.41
N PRO A 435 33.84 -9.91 51.40
CA PRO A 435 33.89 -11.16 52.16
C PRO A 435 32.54 -11.89 52.28
N ASN A 436 32.55 -13.22 52.00
CA ASN A 436 31.66 -14.29 52.54
C ASN A 436 30.13 -14.17 52.26
N GLN A 437 29.28 -15.22 52.14
CA GLN A 437 29.29 -16.70 52.08
C GLN A 437 27.85 -17.15 51.67
N ALA A 438 27.45 -18.36 51.26
CA ALA A 438 28.05 -19.68 50.93
C ALA A 438 27.04 -20.48 50.02
N ALA A 439 27.26 -21.79 49.81
CA ALA A 439 26.42 -22.79 49.09
C ALA A 439 26.25 -22.59 47.57
N GLU A 440 26.83 -23.45 46.71
CA GLU A 440 26.27 -24.72 46.18
C GLU A 440 24.97 -24.52 45.38
N ILE A 441 24.85 -24.93 44.11
CA ILE A 441 24.99 -26.30 43.56
C ILE A 441 25.45 -26.25 42.06
N HIS A 442 26.24 -27.24 41.60
CA HIS A 442 26.55 -27.48 40.18
C HIS A 442 25.48 -28.34 39.47
N PRO A 443 25.30 -28.22 38.14
CA PRO A 443 25.82 -29.30 37.29
C PRO A 443 26.37 -28.91 35.89
N ALA A 444 27.27 -29.77 35.41
CA ALA A 444 27.57 -30.12 34.01
C ALA A 444 27.66 -29.02 32.92
N GLY A 445 28.90 -28.70 32.51
CA GLY A 445 29.17 -27.90 31.32
C GLY A 445 29.17 -28.71 30.01
N PHE A 446 28.76 -28.08 28.91
CA PHE A 446 29.00 -28.54 27.55
C PHE A 446 30.26 -27.88 26.97
N HIS A 447 31.20 -28.68 26.50
CA HIS A 447 32.47 -28.20 25.95
C HIS A 447 32.38 -28.20 24.41
N VAL A 448 32.37 -27.01 23.80
CA VAL A 448 32.45 -26.85 22.33
C VAL A 448 33.90 -26.56 21.95
N PRO A 449 34.56 -27.38 21.12
CA PRO A 449 35.90 -27.09 20.64
C PRO A 449 35.87 -25.99 19.54
N PRO A 450 36.91 -25.14 19.45
CA PRO A 450 37.01 -24.15 18.39
C PRO A 450 37.27 -24.81 17.02
N PRO A 451 36.78 -24.22 15.91
CA PRO A 451 37.00 -24.78 14.57
C PRO A 451 38.48 -24.70 14.16
N SER A 452 38.96 -25.77 13.52
CA SER A 452 40.32 -25.89 12.99
C SER A 452 40.56 -24.89 11.86
N LYS A 453 41.67 -24.14 11.95
CA LYS A 453 42.30 -23.55 10.77
C LYS A 453 42.98 -24.67 9.99
N ASP A 454 42.52 -24.95 8.78
CA ASP A 454 43.31 -25.54 7.69
C ASP A 454 42.46 -25.59 6.41
N MET A 455 42.79 -24.74 5.43
CA MET A 455 42.66 -24.94 3.97
C MET A 455 42.87 -23.62 3.22
N TYR A 456 44.14 -23.34 2.91
CA TYR A 456 44.52 -22.55 1.73
C TYR A 456 45.26 -23.50 0.79
N PRO A 457 44.82 -23.68 -0.47
CA PRO A 457 45.67 -24.14 -1.54
C PRO A 457 46.24 -22.92 -2.28
N ASP A 458 47.49 -22.59 -2.01
CA ASP A 458 48.32 -21.93 -3.01
C ASP A 458 48.64 -22.97 -4.09
N GLU A 459 48.31 -22.70 -5.37
CA GLU A 459 49.20 -23.13 -6.45
C GLU A 459 49.14 -22.19 -7.66
N LYS A 460 50.27 -22.09 -8.36
CA LYS A 460 50.58 -21.06 -9.35
C LYS A 460 50.46 -21.58 -10.78
N ALA A 461 50.16 -20.66 -11.70
CA ALA A 461 50.83 -20.56 -13.00
C ALA A 461 50.96 -19.07 -13.35
#